data_AF-A0A7Z9ZF67-F1
#
_entry.id   AF-A0A7Z9ZF67-F1
#
_cell.length_a   1.000
_cell.length_b   1.000
_cell.length_c   1.000
_cell.angle_alpha   90.00
_cell.angle_beta   90.00
_cell.angle_gamma   90.00
#
_symmetry.space_group_name_H-M   'P 1'
#
loop_
_entity.id
_entity.type
_entity.pdbx_description
1 polymer ?
#
loop_
_entity_poly.entity_id
_entity_poly.type
_entity_poly.pdbx_seq_one_letter_code
_entity_poly.pdbx_strand_id
1 'polypeptide(L)'
;MAPPSTSSPSRPRSSAPEVARSLVLDGAEVLCVLANWEEPHIEEWRSYVLARAYENAVFVAAAAFFGGSMIVGPRGTLHAAVDEGNEGYGIARINLEEVRKVREEFQFLRCRQPSTYRAVVRKSDPGTVIYAVPRLNAHN
;
A
#
# COMPACT_ATOMS: atom_id res chain seq x y z
N MET A 1 10.01 25.42 -29.55
CA MET A 1 10.45 25.19 -28.16
C MET A 1 9.20 24.95 -27.34
N ALA A 2 8.91 23.70 -26.96
CA ALA A 2 7.73 23.39 -26.15
C ALA A 2 7.91 23.95 -24.72
N PRO A 3 6.85 24.46 -24.07
CA PRO A 3 6.96 24.93 -22.70
C PRO A 3 7.35 23.77 -21.76
N PRO A 4 8.08 24.03 -20.67
CA PRO A 4 8.40 23.00 -19.69
C PRO A 4 7.10 22.41 -19.17
N SER A 5 6.95 21.10 -19.28
CA SER A 5 5.84 20.37 -18.69
C SER A 5 5.88 20.60 -17.19
N THR A 6 4.95 21.38 -16.65
CA THR A 6 4.72 21.44 -15.21
C THR A 6 4.21 20.05 -14.81
N SER A 7 5.12 19.19 -14.34
CA SER A 7 4.72 17.97 -13.66
C SER A 7 3.90 18.41 -12.45
N SER A 8 2.58 18.27 -12.55
CA SER A 8 1.73 18.27 -11.36
C SER A 8 2.39 17.31 -10.38
N PRO A 9 2.62 17.67 -9.11
CA PRO A 9 3.19 16.74 -8.15
C PRO A 9 2.33 15.49 -8.22
N SER A 10 2.93 14.38 -8.63
CA SER A 10 2.24 13.11 -8.80
C SER A 10 1.79 12.70 -7.41
N ARG A 11 0.60 13.13 -7.01
CA ARG A 11 -0.01 12.68 -5.76
C ARG A 11 0.00 11.15 -5.84
N PRO A 12 0.67 10.46 -4.91
CA PRO A 12 0.85 9.02 -5.03
C PRO A 12 -0.53 8.35 -4.91
N ARG A 13 -1.21 8.12 -6.03
CA ARG A 13 -2.46 7.36 -6.05
C ARG A 13 -2.21 5.90 -5.67
N SER A 14 -0.98 5.43 -5.87
CA SER A 14 -0.48 4.13 -5.45
C SER A 14 -0.31 4.00 -3.93
N SER A 15 -0.52 5.03 -3.10
CA SER A 15 -0.42 4.92 -1.63
C SER A 15 -1.77 4.71 -0.93
N ALA A 16 -2.89 4.76 -1.65
CA ALA A 16 -4.22 4.57 -1.05
C ALA A 16 -4.41 3.12 -0.52
N PRO A 17 -4.55 2.90 0.80
CA PRO A 17 -4.76 1.56 1.37
C PRO A 17 -6.12 0.97 0.97
N GLU A 18 -7.12 1.80 0.70
CA GLU A 18 -8.49 1.41 0.38
C GLU A 18 -8.59 0.58 -0.90
N VAL A 19 -7.74 0.88 -1.89
CA VAL A 19 -7.73 0.17 -3.18
C VAL A 19 -7.28 -1.28 -2.98
N ALA A 20 -6.18 -1.49 -2.26
CA ALA A 20 -5.71 -2.85 -1.94
C ALA A 20 -6.74 -3.62 -1.12
N ARG A 21 -7.34 -2.96 -0.12
CA ARG A 21 -8.38 -3.59 0.69
C ARG A 21 -9.58 -4.01 -0.14
N SER A 22 -10.02 -3.19 -1.10
CA SER A 22 -11.16 -3.52 -1.96
C SER A 22 -10.87 -4.75 -2.82
N LEU A 23 -9.73 -4.78 -3.50
CA LEU A 23 -9.31 -5.93 -4.32
C LEU A 23 -9.21 -7.23 -3.50
N VAL A 24 -8.68 -7.14 -2.28
CA VAL A 24 -8.53 -8.28 -1.38
C VAL A 24 -9.89 -8.83 -0.93
N LEU A 25 -10.86 -7.95 -0.68
CA LEU A 25 -12.23 -8.36 -0.34
C LEU A 25 -12.96 -9.01 -1.52
N ASP A 26 -12.61 -8.63 -2.75
CA ASP A 26 -13.06 -9.29 -3.98
C ASP A 26 -12.35 -10.63 -4.24
N GLY A 27 -11.45 -11.04 -3.34
CA GLY A 27 -10.80 -12.36 -3.36
C GLY A 27 -9.36 -12.35 -3.84
N ALA A 28 -8.73 -11.20 -4.09
CA ALA A 28 -7.33 -11.16 -4.50
C ALA A 28 -6.40 -11.78 -3.43
N GLU A 29 -5.49 -12.64 -3.88
CA GLU A 29 -4.45 -13.27 -3.06
C GLU A 29 -3.04 -12.75 -3.39
N VAL A 30 -2.91 -12.05 -4.52
CA VAL A 30 -1.69 -11.39 -4.99
C VAL A 30 -2.05 -9.98 -5.46
N LEU A 31 -1.29 -8.97 -5.04
CA LEU A 31 -1.41 -7.59 -5.50
C LEU A 31 -0.20 -7.21 -6.34
N CYS A 32 -0.45 -6.69 -7.55
CA CYS A 32 0.59 -6.09 -8.39
C CYS A 32 0.59 -4.57 -8.18
N VAL A 33 1.71 -4.01 -7.74
CA VAL A 33 1.82 -2.57 -7.46
C VAL A 33 2.93 -1.99 -8.32
N LEU A 34 2.56 -1.12 -9.26
CA LEU A 34 3.49 -0.43 -10.15
C LEU A 34 3.63 1.02 -9.71
N ALA A 35 4.86 1.50 -9.61
CA ALA A 35 5.11 2.88 -9.18
C ALA A 35 6.40 3.47 -9.77
N ASN A 36 6.55 4.78 -9.62
CA ASN A 36 7.73 5.55 -10.04
C ASN A 36 8.25 6.41 -8.88
N TRP A 37 8.37 5.83 -7.68
CA TRP A 37 8.95 6.51 -6.53
C TRP A 37 10.45 6.77 -6.76
N GLU A 38 10.86 8.03 -6.62
CA GLU A 38 12.24 8.50 -6.74
C GLU A 38 12.84 8.80 -5.36
N GLU A 39 14.17 8.85 -5.28
CA GLU A 39 14.89 9.33 -4.08
C GLU A 39 14.40 10.74 -3.70
N PRO A 40 14.12 11.04 -2.41
CA PRO A 40 14.43 10.27 -1.19
C PRO A 40 13.33 9.32 -0.69
N HIS A 41 12.31 9.04 -1.49
CA HIS A 41 11.08 8.40 -1.00
C HIS A 41 11.08 6.87 -1.12
N ILE A 42 12.24 6.24 -1.34
CA ILE A 42 12.33 4.79 -1.55
C ILE A 42 11.94 4.00 -0.29
N GLU A 43 12.27 4.50 0.90
CA GLU A 43 11.88 3.87 2.17
C GLU A 43 10.38 3.99 2.45
N GLU A 44 9.75 5.08 2.01
CA GLU A 44 8.28 5.22 2.07
C GLU A 44 7.62 4.17 1.17
N TRP A 45 8.15 4.01 -0.04
CA TRP A 45 7.69 2.97 -0.98
C TRP A 45 7.77 1.56 -0.37
N ARG A 46 8.92 1.19 0.20
CA ARG A 46 9.12 -0.11 0.87
C ARG A 46 8.11 -0.30 2.01
N SER A 47 7.90 0.75 2.80
CA SER A 47 6.93 0.75 3.90
C SER A 47 5.51 0.51 3.42
N TYR A 48 5.08 1.16 2.32
CA TYR A 48 3.75 0.93 1.75
C TYR A 48 3.56 -0.48 1.21
N VAL A 49 4.57 -1.05 0.56
CA VAL A 49 4.52 -2.44 0.04
C VAL A 49 4.36 -3.43 1.19
N LEU A 50 5.17 -3.29 2.25
CA LEU A 50 5.08 -4.12 3.44
C LEU A 50 3.73 -3.97 4.15
N ALA A 51 3.27 -2.74 4.37
CA ALA A 51 1.97 -2.47 4.99
C ALA A 51 0.83 -3.14 4.21
N ARG A 52 0.84 -3.05 2.86
CA ARG A 52 -0.16 -3.73 2.02
C ARG A 52 -0.16 -5.23 2.22
N ALA A 53 1.01 -5.85 2.30
CA ALA A 53 1.14 -7.30 2.52
C ALA A 53 0.59 -7.70 3.91
N TYR A 54 1.02 -6.99 4.96
CA TYR A 54 0.61 -7.26 6.34
C TYR A 54 -0.88 -7.06 6.58
N GLU A 55 -1.42 -5.89 6.20
CA GLU A 55 -2.81 -5.51 6.52
C GLU A 55 -3.85 -6.31 5.76
N ASN A 56 -3.46 -6.93 4.65
CA ASN A 56 -4.36 -7.68 3.78
C ASN A 56 -4.06 -9.18 3.76
N ALA A 57 -2.96 -9.60 4.38
CA ALA A 57 -2.47 -10.98 4.35
C ALA A 57 -2.44 -11.54 2.92
N VAL A 58 -1.67 -10.89 2.04
CA VAL A 58 -1.52 -11.26 0.62
C VAL A 58 -0.07 -11.14 0.16
N PHE A 59 0.25 -11.82 -0.93
CA PHE A 59 1.49 -11.54 -1.65
C PHE A 59 1.41 -10.18 -2.34
N VAL A 60 2.52 -9.45 -2.40
CA VAL A 60 2.64 -8.20 -3.14
C VAL A 60 3.83 -8.29 -4.09
N ALA A 61 3.56 -8.19 -5.38
CA ALA A 61 4.57 -8.03 -6.42
C ALA A 61 4.66 -6.55 -6.77
N ALA A 62 5.70 -5.89 -6.28
CA ALA A 62 5.91 -4.46 -6.39
C ALA A 62 7.03 -4.17 -7.39
N ALA A 63 6.76 -3.33 -8.38
CA ALA A 63 7.77 -2.90 -9.35
C ALA A 63 7.87 -1.37 -9.34
N ALA A 64 9.09 -0.88 -9.21
CA ALA A 64 9.41 0.55 -9.15
C ALA A 64 10.48 0.91 -10.17
N PHE A 65 10.29 2.06 -10.84
CA PHE A 65 11.13 2.51 -11.95
C PHE A 65 12.58 2.81 -11.54
N PHE A 66 12.78 3.37 -10.34
CA PHE A 66 14.11 3.75 -9.84
C PHE A 66 14.73 2.69 -8.92
N GLY A 67 14.28 1.43 -9.00
CA GLY A 67 14.71 0.34 -8.13
C GLY A 67 13.81 0.15 -6.91
N GLY A 68 14.15 -0.81 -6.04
CA GLY A 68 13.29 -1.21 -4.93
C GLY A 68 12.07 -2.04 -5.35
N SER A 69 12.18 -2.71 -6.50
CA SER A 69 11.20 -3.73 -6.92
C SER A 69 11.34 -4.96 -6.03
N MET A 70 10.24 -5.57 -5.62
CA MET A 70 10.26 -6.69 -4.68
C MET A 70 9.01 -7.56 -4.75
N ILE A 71 9.16 -8.81 -4.31
CA ILE A 71 8.05 -9.73 -4.05
C ILE A 71 8.02 -10.00 -2.56
N VAL A 72 6.92 -9.65 -1.90
CA VAL A 72 6.73 -9.74 -0.45
C VAL A 72 5.57 -10.67 -0.13
N GLY A 73 5.73 -11.51 0.88
CA GLY A 73 4.70 -12.46 1.33
C GLY A 73 3.71 -11.86 2.33
N PRO A 74 2.62 -12.59 2.66
CA PRO A 74 1.54 -12.14 3.56
C PRO A 74 1.98 -11.68 4.95
N ARG A 75 3.18 -12.10 5.39
CA ARG A 75 3.79 -11.75 6.67
C ARG A 75 5.05 -10.88 6.52
N GLY A 76 5.19 -10.21 5.38
CA GLY A 76 6.32 -9.31 5.09
C GLY A 76 7.63 -10.03 4.73
N THR A 77 7.61 -11.35 4.55
CA THR A 77 8.77 -12.10 4.09
C THR A 77 9.18 -11.65 2.69
N LEU A 78 10.45 -11.28 2.50
CA LEU A 78 10.97 -10.90 1.19
C LEU A 78 11.34 -12.15 0.39
N HIS A 79 10.73 -12.36 -0.78
CA HIS A 79 10.99 -13.51 -1.66
C HIS A 79 11.93 -13.18 -2.80
N ALA A 80 11.89 -11.96 -3.30
CA ALA A 80 12.80 -11.46 -4.33
C ALA A 80 12.89 -9.94 -4.23
N ALA A 81 14.04 -9.38 -4.58
CA ALA A 81 14.24 -7.94 -4.72
C ALA A 81 15.13 -7.65 -5.93
N VAL A 82 14.94 -6.48 -6.54
CA VAL A 82 15.82 -5.92 -7.55
C VAL A 82 16.24 -4.54 -7.06
N ASP A 83 17.53 -4.40 -6.80
CA ASP A 83 18.16 -3.18 -6.31
C ASP A 83 18.35 -2.15 -7.42
N GLU A 84 18.84 -0.98 -7.04
CA GLU A 84 19.05 0.16 -7.92
C GLU A 84 20.25 -0.04 -8.85
N GLY A 85 20.25 0.67 -9.98
CA GLY A 85 21.43 0.84 -10.82
C GLY A 85 21.61 -0.16 -11.97
N ASN A 86 20.81 -1.23 -12.06
CA ASN A 86 20.84 -2.16 -13.20
C ASN A 86 19.44 -2.66 -13.58
N GLU A 87 19.21 -2.89 -14.87
CA GLU A 87 18.05 -3.64 -15.34
C GLU A 87 18.11 -5.09 -14.83
N GLY A 88 16.98 -5.60 -14.33
CA GLY A 88 16.93 -6.94 -13.76
C GLY A 88 15.51 -7.43 -13.52
N TYR A 89 15.40 -8.70 -13.18
CA TYR A 89 14.14 -9.36 -12.86
C TYR A 89 14.21 -10.07 -11.51
N GLY A 90 13.18 -9.91 -10.70
CA GLY A 90 12.98 -10.69 -9.47
C GLY A 90 12.01 -11.83 -9.74
N ILE A 91 12.43 -13.07 -9.50
CA ILE A 91 11.59 -14.26 -9.67
C ILE A 91 11.41 -14.95 -8.32
N ALA A 92 10.16 -15.25 -7.98
CA ALA A 92 9.82 -16.02 -6.79
C ALA A 92 8.79 -17.10 -7.13
N ARG A 93 8.93 -18.26 -6.48
CA ARG A 93 7.85 -19.26 -6.39
C ARG A 93 7.10 -19.01 -5.10
N ILE A 94 5.79 -18.79 -5.20
CA ILE A 94 4.93 -18.47 -4.06
C ILE A 94 3.93 -19.61 -3.83
N ASN A 95 3.52 -19.81 -2.57
CA ASN A 95 2.51 -20.77 -2.19
C ASN A 95 1.27 -20.03 -1.67
N LEU A 96 0.18 -20.03 -2.44
CA LEU A 96 -1.05 -19.33 -2.06
C LEU A 96 -1.74 -19.93 -0.83
N GLU A 97 -1.39 -21.14 -0.42
CA GLU A 97 -1.89 -21.70 0.84
C GLU A 97 -1.41 -20.90 2.07
N GLU A 98 -0.28 -20.18 1.95
CA GLU A 98 0.19 -19.27 3.00
C GLU A 98 -0.81 -18.13 3.25
N VAL A 99 -1.43 -17.59 2.20
CA VAL A 99 -2.45 -16.54 2.32
C VAL A 99 -3.64 -17.03 3.16
N ARG A 100 -4.10 -18.25 2.88
CA ARG A 100 -5.22 -18.86 3.61
C ARG A 100 -4.88 -19.06 5.09
N LYS A 101 -3.73 -19.67 5.38
CA LYS A 101 -3.24 -19.88 6.75
C LYS A 101 -3.15 -18.58 7.55
N VAL A 102 -2.57 -17.54 6.97
CA VAL A 102 -2.40 -16.24 7.65
C VAL A 102 -3.76 -15.56 7.86
N ARG A 103 -4.67 -15.62 6.89
CA ARG A 103 -6.04 -15.10 7.05
C ARG A 103 -6.81 -15.85 8.13
N GLU A 104 -6.59 -17.16 8.25
CA GLU A 104 -7.18 -18.00 9.30
C GLU A 104 -6.60 -17.72 10.69
N GLU A 105 -5.30 -17.52 10.79
CA GLU A 105 -4.63 -17.23 12.06
C GLU A 105 -4.99 -15.84 12.60
N PHE A 106 -4.89 -14.80 11.77
CA PHE A 106 -5.01 -13.41 12.22
C PHE A 106 -6.40 -12.80 12.05
N GLN A 107 -7.25 -13.37 11.21
CA GLN A 107 -8.64 -12.95 11.02
C GLN A 107 -8.82 -11.45 10.68
N PHE A 108 -7.81 -10.77 10.13
CA PHE A 108 -7.84 -9.32 9.87
C PHE A 108 -9.05 -8.85 9.07
N LEU A 109 -9.49 -9.67 8.10
CA LEU A 109 -10.66 -9.35 7.27
C LEU A 109 -11.98 -9.49 8.05
N ARG A 110 -12.04 -10.38 9.06
CA ARG A 110 -13.23 -10.56 9.91
C ARG A 110 -13.32 -9.51 11.02
N CYS A 111 -12.19 -9.04 11.54
CA CYS A 111 -12.14 -8.02 12.60
C CYS A 111 -12.53 -6.61 12.13
N ARG A 112 -12.89 -6.44 10.85
CA ARG A 112 -13.35 -5.17 10.29
C ARG A 112 -14.66 -4.73 10.93
N GLN A 113 -14.87 -3.41 10.97
CA GLN A 113 -16.10 -2.78 11.44
C GLN A 113 -16.68 -1.90 10.32
N PRO A 114 -17.34 -2.49 9.29
CA PRO A 114 -17.81 -1.74 8.12
C PRO A 114 -18.69 -0.53 8.46
N SER A 115 -19.47 -0.63 9.53
CA SER A 115 -20.36 0.44 10.03
C SER A 115 -19.60 1.72 10.40
N THR A 116 -18.31 1.66 10.73
CA THR A 116 -17.50 2.83 11.13
C THR A 116 -16.79 3.50 9.95
N TYR A 117 -16.79 2.90 8.76
CA TYR A 117 -15.97 3.36 7.62
C TYR A 117 -16.60 4.47 6.78
N ARG A 118 -17.69 5.10 7.24
CA ARG A 118 -18.36 6.19 6.52
C ARG A 118 -17.41 7.33 6.13
N ALA A 119 -16.41 7.62 6.96
CA ALA A 119 -15.43 8.68 6.69
C ALA A 119 -14.52 8.38 5.49
N VAL A 120 -14.23 7.09 5.21
CA VAL A 120 -13.31 6.65 4.15
C VAL A 120 -13.86 7.00 2.76
N VAL A 121 -15.18 6.90 2.57
CA VAL A 121 -15.85 7.19 1.29
C VAL A 121 -16.33 8.64 1.16
N ARG A 122 -16.14 9.46 2.20
CA ARG A 122 -16.55 10.87 2.19
C ARG A 122 -15.59 11.66 1.32
N LYS A 123 -16.11 12.39 0.33
CA LYS A 123 -15.31 13.35 -0.44
C LYS A 123 -14.77 14.43 0.49
N SER A 124 -13.47 14.72 0.39
CA SER A 124 -12.84 15.83 1.07
C SER A 124 -13.11 17.13 0.30
N ASP A 125 -13.75 18.10 0.95
CA ASP A 125 -13.93 19.42 0.35
C ASP A 125 -12.59 20.16 0.32
N PRO A 126 -12.22 20.81 -0.81
CA PRO A 126 -10.91 21.46 -0.96
C PRO A 126 -10.58 22.53 0.08
N GLY A 127 -11.58 23.07 0.79
CA GLY A 127 -11.42 24.07 1.85
C GLY A 127 -11.34 23.51 3.28
N THR A 128 -11.42 22.19 3.47
CA THR A 128 -11.36 21.58 4.81
C THR A 128 -9.91 21.45 5.26
N VAL A 129 -9.44 22.41 6.05
CA VAL A 129 -8.16 22.27 6.76
C VAL A 129 -8.39 21.34 7.95
N ILE A 130 -7.76 20.16 7.91
CA ILE A 130 -7.90 19.12 8.93
C ILE A 130 -7.01 19.47 10.13
N TYR A 131 -7.33 20.53 10.89
CA TYR A 131 -6.77 20.72 12.22
C TYR A 131 -7.66 20.01 13.23
N ALA A 132 -7.48 18.70 13.38
CA ALA A 132 -8.10 17.93 14.45
C ALA A 132 -7.15 17.85 15.66
N VAL A 133 -7.05 18.92 16.44
CA VAL A 133 -6.63 18.80 17.85
C VAL A 133 -7.92 18.58 18.65
N PRO A 134 -8.12 17.44 19.33
CA PRO A 134 -9.29 17.25 20.16
C PRO A 134 -9.28 18.32 21.27
N ARG A 135 -10.36 19.11 21.39
CA ARG A 135 -10.59 19.86 22.63
C ARG A 135 -10.73 18.84 23.75
N LEU A 136 -9.69 18.68 24.56
CA LEU A 136 -9.81 18.13 25.89
C LEU A 136 -10.80 19.04 26.64
N ASN A 137 -11.98 18.51 26.94
CA ASN A 137 -12.91 19.17 27.84
C ASN A 137 -12.24 19.25 29.22
N ALA A 138 -11.79 20.45 29.58
CA ALA A 138 -11.40 20.77 30.94
C ALA A 138 -12.68 20.87 31.80
N HIS A 139 -13.08 19.74 32.36
CA HIS A 139 -13.98 19.67 33.51
C HIS A 139 -13.33 18.82 34.59
N ASN A 140 -12.50 19.46 35.42
CA ASN A 140 -12.61 19.47 36.88
C ASN A 140 -11.62 20.49 37.45
#